data_AF-A0A971ID83-F1
#
_entry.id   AF-A0A971ID83-F1
#
_cell.length_a   1.000
_cell.length_b   1.000
_cell.length_c   1.000
_cell.angle_alpha   90.00
_cell.angle_beta   90.00
_cell.angle_gamma   90.00
#
_symmetry.space_group_name_H-M   'P 1'
#
loop_
_entity.id
_entity.type
_entity.pdbx_description
1 polymer ?
#
loop_
_entity_poly.entity_id
_entity_poly.type
_entity_poly.pdbx_seq_one_letter_code
_entity_poly.pdbx_strand_id
1 'polypeptide(L)'
;MKIIKPLQLSPLTRSFTYQRQHFFTIGSLMGFDLSTGKPVLEQNVWEKVAATPEIQILDAGFPKPQAEVLVYGCAETPQGEPKTELLVSFTVGDLNKQLHLLGKGYWRGLPGFKQQKVDQAFTRIPLSRELAFGGEGFADNPDGLGYKAIATETDECLYPITQVQLLNTPAQKPGKTLPLAYTGAMGIMAPQRQQYAGTYNAAYMQNAMPGLPDDFNWLFCQDALPDQRFK
;
A
#
# COMPACT_ATOMS: atom_id res chain seq x y z
N MET A 1 11.81 12.19 33.53
CA MET A 1 11.88 10.80 33.05
C MET A 1 13.19 10.63 32.28
N LYS A 2 14.06 9.69 32.65
CA LYS A 2 15.32 9.42 31.93
C LYS A 2 15.10 8.21 31.03
N ILE A 3 15.11 8.40 29.71
CA ILE A 3 15.00 7.31 28.75
C ILE A 3 16.41 6.79 28.48
N ILE A 4 16.66 5.51 28.78
CA ILE A 4 17.92 4.82 28.49
C ILE A 4 17.64 3.85 27.34
N LYS A 5 18.19 4.13 26.16
CA LYS A 5 18.04 3.28 24.97
C LYS A 5 19.27 3.36 24.06
N PRO A 6 19.53 2.33 23.22
CA PRO A 6 20.49 2.44 22.13
C PRO A 6 20.13 3.57 21.16
N LEU A 7 21.13 4.14 20.48
CA LEU A 7 20.93 5.21 19.49
C LEU A 7 20.26 4.70 18.20
N GLN A 8 20.20 3.39 18.00
CA GLN A 8 19.64 2.72 16.83
C GLN A 8 18.15 2.40 16.97
N LEU A 9 17.60 2.46 18.19
CA LEU A 9 16.23 2.07 18.46
C LEU A 9 15.35 3.28 18.72
N SER A 10 14.21 3.35 18.03
CA SER A 10 13.15 4.31 18.35
C SER A 10 12.03 3.60 19.11
N PRO A 11 11.66 4.06 20.32
CA PRO A 11 10.52 3.51 21.03
C PRO A 11 9.22 4.04 20.40
N LEU A 12 8.30 3.13 20.10
CA LEU A 12 6.93 3.45 19.74
C LEU A 12 6.04 3.09 20.92
N THR A 13 5.22 4.03 21.38
CA THR A 13 4.33 3.78 22.52
C THR A 13 2.93 4.25 22.22
N ARG A 14 1.94 3.48 22.66
CA ARG A 14 0.53 3.88 22.59
C ARG A 14 -0.22 3.47 23.83
N SER A 15 -1.10 4.35 24.30
CA SER A 15 -2.10 4.01 25.31
C SER A 15 -3.47 3.97 24.64
N PHE A 16 -4.27 2.95 24.96
CA PHE A 16 -5.65 2.87 24.49
C PHE A 16 -6.51 2.10 25.47
N THR A 17 -7.82 2.33 25.40
CA THR A 17 -8.81 1.56 26.13
C THR A 17 -9.51 0.64 25.14
N TYR A 18 -9.59 -0.64 25.46
CA TYR A 18 -10.36 -1.61 24.69
C TYR A 18 -11.07 -2.53 25.67
N GLN A 19 -12.37 -2.75 25.43
CA GLN A 19 -13.21 -3.55 26.30
C GLN A 19 -13.10 -3.21 27.81
N ARG A 20 -13.11 -1.91 28.12
CA ARG A 20 -12.99 -1.35 29.49
C ARG A 20 -11.70 -1.73 30.22
N GLN A 21 -10.68 -2.19 29.49
CA GLN A 21 -9.33 -2.39 29.99
C GLN A 21 -8.39 -1.36 29.36
N HIS A 22 -7.43 -0.88 30.14
CA HIS A 22 -6.42 0.07 29.69
C HIS A 22 -5.15 -0.68 29.30
N PHE A 23 -4.67 -0.42 28.09
CA PHE A 23 -3.48 -1.03 27.54
C PHE A 23 -2.43 0.06 27.30
N PHE A 24 -1.18 -0.33 27.55
CA PHE A 24 0.00 0.42 27.14
C PHE A 24 0.88 -0.49 26.31
N THR A 25 1.10 -0.13 25.05
CA THR A 25 1.98 -0.87 24.14
C THR A 25 3.34 -0.20 24.06
N ILE A 26 4.37 -1.03 23.96
CA ILE A 26 5.74 -0.62 23.70
C ILE A 26 6.23 -1.45 22.51
N GLY A 27 6.57 -0.76 21.43
CA GLY A 27 7.26 -1.30 20.27
C GLY A 27 8.64 -0.66 20.12
N SER A 28 9.50 -1.29 19.34
CA SER A 28 10.79 -0.72 18.96
C SER A 28 10.94 -0.75 17.45
N LEU A 29 11.23 0.39 16.87
CA LEU A 29 11.67 0.51 15.48
C LEU A 29 13.19 0.41 15.43
N MET A 30 13.70 -0.37 14.48
CA MET A 30 15.12 -0.50 14.20
C MET A 30 15.31 -0.38 12.69
N GLY A 31 16.17 0.55 12.28
CA GLY A 31 16.58 0.66 10.88
C GLY A 31 17.86 -0.10 10.60
N PHE A 32 18.00 -0.58 9.37
CA PHE A 32 19.25 -1.12 8.86
C PHE A 32 19.36 -0.83 7.36
N ASP A 33 20.60 -0.79 6.87
CA ASP A 33 20.89 -0.66 5.45
C ASP A 33 20.64 -2.01 4.75
N LEU A 34 19.86 -2.01 3.68
CA LEU A 34 19.46 -3.25 2.99
C LEU A 34 20.62 -3.94 2.25
N SER A 35 21.67 -3.22 1.87
CA SER A 35 22.80 -3.78 1.12
C SER A 35 23.83 -4.44 2.05
N THR A 36 24.03 -3.86 3.23
CA THR A 36 25.05 -4.27 4.19
C THR A 36 24.49 -5.01 5.40
N GLY A 37 23.17 -4.94 5.63
CA GLY A 37 22.50 -5.47 6.83
C GLY A 37 22.86 -4.74 8.12
N LYS A 38 23.61 -3.64 8.06
CA LYS A 38 24.12 -2.95 9.25
C LYS A 38 23.03 -2.06 9.85
N PRO A 39 22.85 -2.09 11.18
CA PRO A 39 21.96 -1.15 11.87
C PRO A 39 22.36 0.30 11.60
N VAL A 40 21.37 1.17 11.43
CA VAL A 40 21.58 2.61 11.32
C VAL A 40 21.11 3.33 12.57
N LEU A 41 21.51 4.60 12.74
CA LEU A 41 21.00 5.43 13.82
C LEU A 41 19.51 5.73 13.61
N GLU A 42 18.77 5.89 14.70
CA GLU A 42 17.36 6.27 14.67
C GLU A 42 17.13 7.54 13.84
N GLN A 43 18.00 8.54 13.97
CA GLN A 43 17.91 9.78 13.21
C GLN A 43 17.91 9.53 11.69
N ASN A 44 18.76 8.62 11.22
CA ASN A 44 18.82 8.28 9.80
C ASN A 44 17.52 7.64 9.32
N VAL A 45 16.85 6.86 10.18
CA VAL A 45 15.52 6.29 9.87
C VAL A 45 14.50 7.41 9.71
N TRP A 46 14.42 8.33 10.68
CA TRP A 46 13.46 9.42 10.63
C TRP A 46 13.70 10.38 9.47
N GLU A 47 14.96 10.66 9.11
CA GLU A 47 15.29 11.43 7.91
C GLU A 47 14.77 10.75 6.63
N LYS A 48 14.93 9.42 6.51
CA LYS A 48 14.40 8.66 5.37
C LYS A 48 12.88 8.62 5.33
N VAL A 49 12.24 8.43 6.47
CA VAL A 49 10.78 8.46 6.59
C VAL A 49 10.23 9.82 6.20
N ALA A 50 10.83 10.91 6.70
CA ALA A 50 10.42 12.28 6.36
C ALA A 50 10.65 12.61 4.87
N ALA A 51 11.67 12.02 4.24
CA ALA A 51 11.94 12.17 2.81
C ALA A 51 11.03 11.32 1.90
N THR A 52 10.16 10.47 2.47
CA THR A 52 9.26 9.56 1.73
C THR A 52 7.81 10.01 1.93
N PRO A 53 7.29 10.94 1.09
CA PRO A 53 5.97 11.55 1.29
C PRO A 53 4.80 10.58 1.23
N GLU A 54 5.00 9.40 0.64
CA GLU A 54 4.02 8.32 0.60
C GLU A 54 3.77 7.68 1.98
N ILE A 55 4.70 7.85 2.93
CA ILE A 55 4.54 7.39 4.31
C ILE A 55 3.75 8.44 5.10
N GLN A 56 2.44 8.22 5.25
CA GLN A 56 1.59 9.07 6.10
C GLN A 56 1.79 8.75 7.59
N ILE A 57 1.75 7.47 7.93
CA ILE A 57 2.00 6.93 9.27
C ILE A 57 2.90 5.72 9.06
N LEU A 58 4.08 5.73 9.69
CA LEU A 58 5.03 4.63 9.60
C LEU A 58 4.52 3.39 10.34
N ASP A 59 4.09 3.58 11.59
CA ASP A 59 3.43 2.56 12.40
C ASP A 59 2.56 3.25 13.46
N ALA A 60 1.35 2.75 13.63
CA ALA A 60 0.39 3.32 14.57
C ALA A 60 0.64 2.92 16.03
N GLY A 61 1.55 1.99 16.32
CA GLY A 61 1.85 1.50 17.68
C GLY A 61 0.77 0.60 18.28
N PHE A 62 -0.19 0.14 17.46
CA PHE A 62 -1.14 -0.89 17.86
C PHE A 62 -0.55 -2.29 17.66
N PRO A 63 -0.98 -3.30 18.44
CA PRO A 63 -0.65 -4.68 18.16
C PRO A 63 -1.13 -5.07 16.76
N LYS A 64 -0.24 -5.68 15.96
CA LYS A 64 -0.57 -6.23 14.64
C LYS A 64 -0.72 -7.75 14.76
N PRO A 65 -1.83 -8.33 14.27
CA PRO A 65 -2.07 -9.77 14.41
C PRO A 65 -1.13 -10.62 13.55
N GLN A 66 -0.52 -10.05 12.52
CA GLN A 66 0.45 -10.73 11.67
C GLN A 66 1.59 -9.76 11.33
N ALA A 67 2.79 -10.29 11.12
CA ALA A 67 3.85 -9.51 10.50
C ALA A 67 3.45 -9.10 9.07
N GLU A 68 3.96 -7.97 8.60
CA GLU A 68 3.67 -7.45 7.27
C GLU A 68 4.89 -6.74 6.66
N VAL A 69 4.88 -6.60 5.33
CA VAL A 69 5.96 -5.94 4.57
C VAL A 69 5.37 -4.79 3.77
N LEU A 70 5.99 -3.63 3.87
CA LEU A 70 5.67 -2.46 3.07
C LEU A 70 6.92 -2.03 2.30
N VAL A 71 6.76 -1.67 1.03
CA VAL A 71 7.86 -1.12 0.22
C VAL A 71 7.38 0.21 -0.35
N TYR A 72 8.15 1.26 -0.08
CA TYR A 72 7.91 2.61 -0.60
C TYR A 72 9.01 2.97 -1.58
N GLY A 73 8.64 3.40 -2.77
CA GLY A 73 9.59 3.79 -3.80
C GLY A 73 9.11 3.51 -5.22
N CYS A 74 10.07 3.38 -6.12
CA CYS A 74 9.82 3.17 -7.54
C CYS A 74 10.66 2.00 -8.05
N ALA A 75 10.13 1.32 -9.06
CA ALA A 75 10.94 0.44 -9.89
C ALA A 75 11.66 1.27 -10.96
N GLU A 76 12.94 0.98 -11.15
CA GLU A 76 13.78 1.63 -12.15
C GLU A 76 14.21 0.59 -13.18
N THR A 77 14.24 0.98 -14.45
CA THR A 77 14.68 0.10 -15.53
C THR A 77 16.18 -0.17 -15.43
N PRO A 78 16.65 -1.37 -15.82
CA PRO A 78 18.08 -1.67 -15.85
C PRO A 78 18.85 -0.61 -16.64
N GLN A 79 19.92 -0.08 -16.06
CA GLN A 79 20.80 0.94 -16.66
C GLN A 79 20.09 2.26 -17.03
N GLY A 80 18.85 2.48 -16.60
CA GLY A 80 18.08 3.67 -16.97
C GLY A 80 17.58 3.66 -18.42
N GLU A 81 17.61 2.52 -19.09
CA GLU A 81 17.16 2.39 -20.48
C GLU A 81 15.62 2.33 -20.58
N PRO A 82 14.97 3.17 -21.41
CA PRO A 82 13.51 3.19 -21.52
C PRO A 82 12.93 1.82 -21.91
N LYS A 83 11.92 1.36 -21.15
CA LYS A 83 11.16 0.13 -21.43
C LYS A 83 9.66 0.41 -21.43
N THR A 84 8.91 -0.38 -22.18
CA THR A 84 7.42 -0.33 -22.17
C THR A 84 6.82 -1.26 -21.12
N GLU A 85 7.59 -2.26 -20.67
CA GLU A 85 7.21 -3.21 -19.64
C GLU A 85 8.41 -3.57 -18.76
N LEU A 86 8.15 -3.88 -17.49
CA LEU A 86 9.16 -4.35 -16.56
C LEU A 86 8.53 -5.33 -15.56
N LEU A 87 9.21 -6.46 -15.33
CA LEU A 87 8.84 -7.38 -14.26
C LEU A 87 9.71 -7.10 -13.04
N VAL A 88 9.09 -6.92 -11.88
CA VAL A 88 9.80 -6.70 -10.61
C VAL A 88 9.23 -7.59 -9.52
N SER A 89 10.04 -7.85 -8.50
CA SER A 89 9.60 -8.57 -7.32
C SER A 89 10.42 -8.18 -6.09
N PHE A 90 9.86 -8.50 -4.92
CA PHE A 90 10.63 -8.56 -3.68
C PHE A 90 10.27 -9.83 -2.92
N THR A 91 11.20 -10.28 -2.08
CA THR A 91 11.04 -11.46 -1.23
C THR A 91 11.52 -11.14 0.18
N VAL A 92 10.72 -11.51 1.19
CA VAL A 92 11.09 -11.44 2.60
C VAL A 92 10.62 -12.72 3.29
N GLY A 93 11.56 -13.59 3.67
CA GLY A 93 11.22 -14.95 4.11
C GLY A 93 10.42 -15.68 3.03
N ASP A 94 9.27 -16.25 3.41
CA ASP A 94 8.38 -16.97 2.48
C ASP A 94 7.42 -16.04 1.71
N LEU A 95 7.44 -14.73 2.00
CA LEU A 95 6.62 -13.76 1.30
C LEU A 95 7.29 -13.35 -0.01
N ASN A 96 6.59 -13.52 -1.13
CA ASN A 96 7.04 -13.07 -2.44
C ASN A 96 5.91 -12.32 -3.16
N LYS A 97 6.19 -11.09 -3.59
CA LYS A 97 5.27 -10.29 -4.40
C LYS A 97 5.93 -9.99 -5.75
N GLN A 98 5.22 -10.28 -6.83
CA GLN A 98 5.68 -10.09 -8.20
C GLN A 98 4.72 -9.19 -8.97
N LEU A 99 5.27 -8.17 -9.62
CA LEU A 99 4.52 -7.15 -10.32
C LEU A 99 4.90 -7.12 -11.80
N HIS A 100 3.89 -6.89 -12.64
CA HIS A 100 4.05 -6.54 -14.03
C HIS A 100 3.76 -5.05 -14.18
N LEU A 101 4.80 -4.30 -14.54
CA LEU A 101 4.75 -2.86 -14.74
C LEU A 101 4.62 -2.55 -16.22
N LEU A 102 3.70 -1.67 -16.58
CA LEU A 102 3.46 -1.21 -17.94
C LEU A 102 3.55 0.30 -17.99
N GLY A 103 4.08 0.83 -19.10
CA GLY A 103 4.06 2.26 -19.35
C GLY A 103 2.65 2.81 -19.59
N LYS A 104 2.52 4.14 -19.64
CA LYS A 104 1.24 4.80 -19.94
C LYS A 104 0.71 4.34 -21.29
N GLY A 105 -0.56 4.00 -21.33
CA GLY A 105 -1.24 3.58 -22.55
C GLY A 105 -2.70 3.27 -22.32
N TYR A 106 -3.35 2.73 -23.35
CA TYR A 106 -4.81 2.53 -23.37
C TYR A 106 -5.20 1.22 -24.02
N TRP A 107 -6.41 0.75 -23.69
CA TRP A 107 -7.06 -0.33 -24.43
C TRP A 107 -7.66 0.19 -25.73
N ARG A 108 -7.15 -0.26 -26.88
CA ARG A 108 -7.63 0.12 -28.22
C ARG A 108 -7.91 -1.09 -29.11
N GLY A 109 -8.71 -0.88 -30.14
CA GLY A 109 -9.12 -1.90 -31.10
C GLY A 109 -10.64 -2.00 -31.23
N LEU A 110 -11.08 -2.99 -32.00
CA LEU A 110 -12.51 -3.23 -32.25
C LEU A 110 -13.24 -3.65 -30.96
N PRO A 111 -14.55 -3.34 -30.82
CA PRO A 111 -15.37 -3.88 -29.75
C PRO A 111 -15.23 -5.41 -29.65
N GLY A 112 -14.97 -5.93 -28.45
CA GLY A 112 -14.70 -7.36 -28.22
C GLY A 112 -13.25 -7.83 -28.45
N PHE A 113 -12.42 -7.03 -29.15
CA PHE A 113 -11.03 -7.36 -29.49
C PHE A 113 -10.04 -6.26 -29.08
N LYS A 114 -10.38 -5.47 -28.06
CA LYS A 114 -9.48 -4.43 -27.53
C LYS A 114 -8.23 -5.07 -26.93
N GLN A 115 -7.08 -4.51 -27.24
CA GLN A 115 -5.77 -4.91 -26.72
C GLN A 115 -5.14 -3.77 -25.93
N GLN A 116 -4.27 -4.10 -24.98
CA GLN A 116 -3.41 -3.13 -24.35
C GLN A 116 -2.41 -2.57 -25.37
N LYS A 117 -2.40 -1.26 -25.55
CA LYS A 117 -1.40 -0.52 -26.34
C LYS A 117 -0.66 0.42 -25.40
N VAL A 118 0.59 0.08 -25.11
CA VAL A 118 1.49 0.94 -24.34
C VAL A 118 2.05 2.00 -25.28
N ASP A 119 1.86 3.27 -24.94
CA ASP A 119 2.23 4.41 -25.79
C ASP A 119 3.52 5.07 -25.34
N GLN A 120 3.86 4.95 -24.06
CA GLN A 120 5.02 5.61 -23.46
C GLN A 120 5.94 4.58 -22.82
N ALA A 121 7.22 4.62 -23.18
CA ALA A 121 8.25 3.96 -22.40
C ALA A 121 8.51 4.74 -21.10
N PHE A 122 9.04 4.05 -20.10
CA PHE A 122 9.44 4.62 -18.83
C PHE A 122 10.84 4.16 -18.46
N THR A 123 11.51 4.95 -17.62
CA THR A 123 12.74 4.53 -16.92
C THR A 123 12.49 4.33 -15.42
N ARG A 124 11.36 4.84 -14.92
CA ARG A 124 10.98 4.81 -13.51
C ARG A 124 9.46 4.79 -13.35
N ILE A 125 8.93 3.86 -12.56
CA ILE A 125 7.49 3.76 -12.21
C ILE A 125 7.31 3.65 -10.69
N PRO A 126 6.53 4.54 -10.06
CA PRO A 126 6.11 4.37 -8.66
C PRO A 126 5.34 3.08 -8.41
N LEU A 127 5.65 2.41 -7.29
CA LEU A 127 4.91 1.21 -6.85
C LEU A 127 3.68 1.60 -6.01
N SER A 128 2.91 2.55 -6.54
CA SER A 128 1.86 3.27 -5.81
C SER A 128 0.46 2.85 -6.23
N ARG A 129 -0.54 3.21 -5.42
CA ARG A 129 -1.93 2.82 -5.63
C ARG A 129 -2.57 3.52 -6.82
N GLU A 130 -2.12 4.72 -7.16
CA GLU A 130 -2.62 5.53 -8.27
C GLU A 130 -2.35 4.86 -9.61
N LEU A 131 -1.29 4.04 -9.69
CA LEU A 131 -0.94 3.28 -10.88
C LEU A 131 -1.49 1.84 -10.87
N ALA A 132 -2.04 1.39 -9.74
CA ALA A 132 -2.70 0.09 -9.59
C ALA A 132 -4.17 0.13 -10.07
N PHE A 133 -4.83 -1.03 -10.07
CA PHE A 133 -6.21 -1.13 -10.56
C PHE A 133 -7.16 -0.25 -9.74
N GLY A 134 -8.02 0.49 -10.43
CA GLY A 134 -9.01 1.35 -9.80
C GLY A 134 -9.50 2.45 -10.72
N GLY A 135 -9.98 3.53 -10.11
CA GLY A 135 -10.51 4.71 -10.80
C GLY A 135 -11.88 5.11 -10.26
N GLU A 136 -12.40 6.22 -10.78
CA GLU A 136 -13.62 6.85 -10.27
C GLU A 136 -14.80 5.88 -10.12
N GLY A 137 -15.31 5.76 -8.90
CA GLY A 137 -16.41 4.85 -8.55
C GLY A 137 -15.98 3.41 -8.22
N PHE A 138 -14.67 3.12 -8.15
CA PHE A 138 -14.14 1.90 -7.55
C PHE A 138 -13.77 2.16 -6.09
N ALA A 139 -14.62 1.72 -5.16
CA ALA A 139 -14.49 2.04 -3.73
C ALA A 139 -13.12 1.69 -3.14
N ASP A 140 -12.58 0.55 -3.55
CA ASP A 140 -11.32 0.01 -3.04
C ASP A 140 -10.09 0.83 -3.45
N ASN A 141 -10.17 1.55 -4.57
CA ASN A 141 -9.10 2.42 -5.07
C ASN A 141 -9.62 3.48 -6.06
N PRO A 142 -10.23 4.57 -5.58
CA PRO A 142 -10.84 5.57 -6.46
C PRO A 142 -9.84 6.34 -7.32
N ASP A 143 -8.58 6.41 -6.90
CA ASP A 143 -7.51 7.14 -7.61
C ASP A 143 -6.69 6.26 -8.56
N GLY A 144 -7.05 4.98 -8.71
CA GLY A 144 -6.34 4.04 -9.57
C GLY A 144 -6.67 4.15 -11.07
N LEU A 145 -6.17 3.19 -11.86
CA LEU A 145 -6.35 3.13 -13.31
C LEU A 145 -7.05 1.85 -13.76
N GLY A 146 -7.90 1.97 -14.79
CA GLY A 146 -8.39 0.86 -15.59
C GLY A 146 -9.81 0.37 -15.26
N TYR A 147 -10.46 0.90 -14.22
CA TYR A 147 -11.84 0.55 -13.86
C TYR A 147 -12.87 1.06 -14.89
N LYS A 148 -12.69 2.28 -15.39
CA LYS A 148 -13.56 2.93 -16.38
C LYS A 148 -12.77 3.54 -17.51
N ALA A 149 -13.47 3.81 -18.62
CA ALA A 149 -12.96 4.66 -19.66
C ALA A 149 -12.91 6.12 -19.20
N ILE A 150 -11.91 6.85 -19.66
CA ILE A 150 -11.74 8.29 -19.44
C ILE A 150 -11.64 8.98 -20.80
N ALA A 151 -12.04 10.26 -20.86
CA ALA A 151 -11.74 11.10 -22.00
C ALA A 151 -10.22 11.36 -22.05
N THR A 152 -9.60 11.07 -23.19
CA THR A 152 -8.19 11.35 -23.43
C THR A 152 -8.00 12.83 -23.83
N GLU A 153 -6.74 13.27 -23.96
CA GLU A 153 -6.39 14.59 -24.48
C GLU A 153 -6.90 14.82 -25.93
N THR A 154 -7.20 13.74 -26.65
CA THR A 154 -7.76 13.76 -28.01
C THR A 154 -9.28 13.55 -28.03
N ASP A 155 -9.94 13.65 -26.86
CA ASP A 155 -11.38 13.46 -26.66
C ASP A 155 -11.89 12.04 -27.01
N GLU A 156 -11.00 11.04 -27.00
CA GLU A 156 -11.38 9.63 -27.15
C GLU A 156 -11.73 9.04 -25.80
N CYS A 157 -12.83 8.27 -25.72
CA CYS A 157 -13.21 7.57 -24.49
C CYS A 157 -12.54 6.19 -24.42
N LEU A 158 -11.40 6.11 -23.73
CA LEU A 158 -10.56 4.90 -23.66
C LEU A 158 -10.33 4.43 -22.23
N TYR A 159 -10.20 3.13 -22.04
CA TYR A 159 -9.77 2.57 -20.75
C TYR A 159 -8.25 2.73 -20.63
N PRO A 160 -7.73 3.44 -19.60
CA PRO A 160 -6.31 3.47 -19.36
C PRO A 160 -5.82 2.07 -18.97
N ILE A 161 -4.58 1.75 -19.34
CA ILE A 161 -3.92 0.55 -18.84
C ILE A 161 -3.65 0.73 -17.34
N THR A 162 -3.98 -0.29 -16.56
CA THR A 162 -3.49 -0.41 -15.18
C THR A 162 -1.98 -0.63 -15.22
N GLN A 163 -1.19 0.32 -14.75
CA GLN A 163 0.27 0.30 -14.94
C GLN A 163 0.98 -0.63 -13.95
N VAL A 164 0.43 -0.82 -12.74
CA VAL A 164 0.96 -1.75 -11.73
C VAL A 164 -0.03 -2.90 -11.54
N GLN A 165 0.35 -4.10 -11.97
CA GLN A 165 -0.49 -5.30 -11.89
C GLN A 165 0.25 -6.43 -11.16
N LEU A 166 -0.48 -7.38 -10.58
CA LEU A 166 0.13 -8.63 -10.14
C LEU A 166 0.57 -9.44 -11.37
N LEU A 167 1.79 -9.97 -11.36
CA LEU A 167 2.35 -10.72 -12.49
C LEU A 167 1.47 -11.91 -12.91
N ASN A 168 0.91 -12.62 -11.94
CA ASN A 168 0.09 -13.81 -12.16
C ASN A 168 -1.38 -13.51 -12.50
N THR A 169 -1.81 -12.26 -12.38
CA THR A 169 -3.20 -11.84 -12.61
C THR A 169 -3.24 -10.61 -13.52
N PRO A 170 -2.68 -10.68 -14.74
CA PRO A 170 -2.66 -9.54 -15.64
C PRO A 170 -4.05 -9.23 -16.18
N ALA A 171 -4.26 -7.97 -16.56
CA ALA A 171 -5.51 -7.51 -17.14
C ALA A 171 -5.76 -8.14 -18.51
N GLN A 172 -6.87 -8.88 -18.64
CA GLN A 172 -7.22 -9.59 -19.88
C GLN A 172 -8.19 -8.82 -20.79
N LYS A 173 -8.94 -7.87 -20.23
CA LYS A 173 -9.91 -7.05 -20.96
C LYS A 173 -10.13 -5.71 -20.24
N PRO A 174 -10.56 -4.64 -20.94
CA PRO A 174 -10.79 -3.33 -20.33
C PRO A 174 -11.87 -3.42 -19.24
N GLY A 175 -11.68 -2.68 -18.14
CA GLY A 175 -12.66 -2.59 -17.04
C GLY A 175 -12.80 -3.84 -16.18
N LYS A 176 -12.09 -4.93 -16.50
CA LYS A 176 -12.13 -6.14 -15.66
C LYS A 176 -11.41 -5.87 -14.34
N THR A 177 -12.14 -6.03 -13.24
CA THR A 177 -11.58 -5.93 -11.88
C THR A 177 -10.37 -6.82 -11.70
N LEU A 178 -9.30 -6.23 -11.18
CA LEU A 178 -8.05 -6.89 -10.81
C LEU A 178 -7.81 -6.75 -9.30
N PRO A 179 -7.04 -7.67 -8.69
CA PRO A 179 -6.49 -7.45 -7.36
C PRO A 179 -5.62 -6.18 -7.31
N LEU A 180 -5.61 -5.52 -6.15
CA LEU A 180 -4.72 -4.38 -5.91
C LEU A 180 -3.26 -4.84 -5.84
N ALA A 181 -2.36 -4.08 -6.48
CA ALA A 181 -1.00 -4.53 -6.74
C ALA A 181 0.10 -3.53 -6.30
N TYR A 182 -0.22 -2.54 -5.47
CA TYR A 182 0.77 -1.60 -4.93
C TYR A 182 1.49 -2.17 -3.70
N THR A 183 2.57 -1.51 -3.25
CA THR A 183 3.44 -2.04 -2.19
C THR A 183 3.46 -1.23 -0.89
N GLY A 184 2.98 0.01 -0.92
CA GLY A 184 2.85 0.86 0.26
C GLY A 184 1.61 0.55 1.12
N ALA A 185 1.44 1.31 2.20
CA ALA A 185 0.32 1.15 3.11
C ALA A 185 -1.04 1.50 2.48
N MET A 186 -2.06 0.74 2.85
CA MET A 186 -3.45 1.11 2.66
C MET A 186 -3.78 2.32 3.53
N GLY A 187 -4.44 3.32 2.93
CA GLY A 187 -4.93 4.48 3.67
C GLY A 187 -5.91 4.07 4.77
N ILE A 188 -5.90 4.78 5.90
CA ILE A 188 -6.75 4.45 7.06
C ILE A 188 -8.24 4.36 6.72
N MET A 189 -8.70 5.17 5.76
CA MET A 189 -10.09 5.21 5.29
C MET A 189 -10.42 4.21 4.18
N ALA A 190 -9.46 3.39 3.76
CA ALA A 190 -9.69 2.41 2.70
C ALA A 190 -10.76 1.39 3.16
N PRO A 191 -11.74 1.02 2.31
CA PRO A 191 -12.80 0.07 2.67
C PRO A 191 -12.26 -1.24 3.26
N GLN A 192 -11.11 -1.70 2.76
CA GLN A 192 -10.42 -2.90 3.20
C GLN A 192 -10.00 -2.83 4.67
N ARG A 193 -9.77 -1.63 5.22
CA ARG A 193 -9.52 -1.40 6.65
C ARG A 193 -10.80 -1.06 7.38
N GLN A 194 -11.64 -0.20 6.83
CA GLN A 194 -12.84 0.32 7.50
C GLN A 194 -13.83 -0.77 7.93
N GLN A 195 -13.90 -1.89 7.20
CA GLN A 195 -14.67 -3.07 7.61
C GLN A 195 -14.27 -3.64 8.99
N TYR A 196 -13.09 -3.31 9.50
CA TYR A 196 -12.55 -3.77 10.79
C TYR A 196 -12.58 -2.70 11.90
N ALA A 197 -13.04 -1.48 11.59
CA ALA A 197 -13.00 -0.35 12.52
C ALA A 197 -13.94 -0.50 13.73
N GLY A 198 -14.87 -1.46 13.68
CA GLY A 198 -15.95 -1.63 14.65
C GLY A 198 -17.10 -0.65 14.42
N THR A 199 -18.08 -0.69 15.32
CA THR A 199 -19.33 0.06 15.17
C THR A 199 -19.38 1.30 16.07
N TYR A 200 -19.53 2.49 15.49
CA TYR A 200 -19.62 3.77 16.20
C TYR A 200 -21.07 4.28 16.29
N ASN A 201 -21.88 3.65 17.14
CA ASN A 201 -23.29 4.00 17.35
C ASN A 201 -23.57 4.50 18.79
N ALA A 202 -24.84 4.69 19.16
CA ALA A 202 -25.22 5.13 20.51
C ALA A 202 -24.72 4.19 21.62
N ALA A 203 -24.66 2.87 21.36
CA ALA A 203 -24.13 1.91 22.34
C ALA A 203 -22.62 2.09 22.54
N TYR A 204 -21.85 2.38 21.47
CA TYR A 204 -20.44 2.75 21.59
C TYR A 204 -20.27 4.02 22.45
N MET A 205 -21.08 5.05 22.19
CA MET A 205 -21.01 6.32 22.92
C MET A 205 -21.27 6.14 24.42
N GLN A 206 -22.16 5.21 24.79
CA GLN A 206 -22.52 4.94 26.18
C GLN A 206 -21.51 4.02 26.91
N ASN A 207 -20.95 3.02 26.21
CA ASN A 207 -20.29 1.88 26.86
C ASN A 207 -18.80 1.71 26.54
N ALA A 208 -18.30 2.35 25.47
CA ALA A 208 -16.94 2.14 24.97
C ALA A 208 -16.13 3.44 24.83
N MET A 209 -16.77 4.57 24.50
CA MET A 209 -16.10 5.88 24.43
C MET A 209 -15.37 6.21 25.75
N PRO A 210 -14.13 6.74 25.72
CA PRO A 210 -13.31 7.13 24.57
C PRO A 210 -12.36 6.03 24.04
N GLY A 211 -12.60 4.77 24.42
CA GLY A 211 -11.87 3.61 23.92
C GLY A 211 -12.26 3.19 22.50
N LEU A 212 -11.69 2.08 22.05
CA LEU A 212 -12.06 1.42 20.80
C LEU A 212 -13.45 0.75 20.94
N PRO A 213 -14.23 0.64 19.86
CA PRO A 213 -15.46 -0.16 19.85
C PRO A 213 -15.20 -1.60 20.30
N ASP A 214 -16.20 -2.23 20.91
CA ASP A 214 -16.06 -3.58 21.48
C ASP A 214 -15.87 -4.65 20.40
N ASP A 215 -16.43 -4.40 19.22
CA ASP A 215 -16.33 -5.19 18.01
C ASP A 215 -15.15 -4.78 17.11
N PHE A 216 -14.24 -3.92 17.60
CA PHE A 216 -13.02 -3.56 16.88
C PHE A 216 -12.20 -4.81 16.54
N ASN A 217 -11.77 -4.92 15.28
CA ASN A 217 -10.97 -6.02 14.81
C ASN A 217 -9.53 -5.54 14.54
N TRP A 218 -8.55 -6.19 15.17
CA TRP A 218 -7.12 -5.85 15.05
C TRP A 218 -6.56 -5.92 13.62
N LEU A 219 -7.26 -6.57 12.69
CA LEU A 219 -6.93 -6.49 11.26
C LEU A 219 -7.04 -5.05 10.71
N PHE A 220 -7.76 -4.14 11.38
CA PHE A 220 -7.75 -2.71 11.08
C PHE A 220 -6.33 -2.10 11.15
N CYS A 221 -5.49 -2.63 12.05
CA CYS A 221 -4.14 -2.18 12.29
C CYS A 221 -3.12 -2.71 11.27
N GLN A 222 -3.52 -3.62 10.38
CA GLN A 222 -2.68 -4.04 9.27
C GLN A 222 -2.71 -2.99 8.16
N ASP A 223 -1.54 -2.47 7.83
CA ASP A 223 -1.38 -1.43 6.83
C ASP A 223 -1.14 -2.02 5.44
N ALA A 224 -0.51 -3.19 5.32
CA ALA A 224 -0.21 -3.81 4.04
C ALA A 224 -1.42 -4.50 3.41
N LEU A 225 -1.43 -4.65 2.08
CA LEU A 225 -2.40 -5.52 1.40
C LEU A 225 -2.30 -6.98 1.90
N PRO A 226 -3.38 -7.79 1.82
CA PRO A 226 -3.36 -9.16 2.35
C PRO A 226 -2.25 -10.06 1.81
N ASP A 227 -1.78 -9.84 0.58
CA ASP A 227 -0.68 -10.59 -0.05
C ASP A 227 0.72 -10.16 0.45
N GLN A 228 0.78 -9.14 1.30
CA GLN A 228 1.98 -8.61 1.95
C GLN A 228 2.02 -8.89 3.47
N ARG A 229 1.21 -9.85 3.94
CA ARG A 229 1.14 -10.27 5.35
C ARG A 229 1.58 -11.71 5.49
N PHE A 230 2.32 -12.01 6.54
CA PHE A 230 2.70 -13.39 6.87
C PHE A 230 1.49 -14.16 7.39
N LYS A 231 1.42 -15.46 7.07
CA LYS A 231 0.34 -16.35 7.51
C LYS A 231 0.64 -16.96 8.87
#